data_AF-A0A925CH24-F1
#
_entry.id   AF-A0A925CH24-F1
#
_cell.length_a   1.000
_cell.length_b   1.000
_cell.length_c   1.000
_cell.angle_alpha   90.00
_cell.angle_beta   90.00
_cell.angle_gamma   90.00
#
_symmetry.space_group_name_H-M   'P 1'
#
loop_
_entity.id
_entity.type
_entity.pdbx_description
1 polymer ?
#
loop_
_entity_poly.entity_id
_entity_poly.type
_entity_poly.pdbx_seq_one_letter_code
_entity_poly.pdbx_strand_id
1 'polypeptide(L)'
;MFKGQVAPTDSPVWCAQRVGQSITFLPKGRIIQIGGEHEDHYDPDFCIYNDVFVHEPDGAIRIFCYPEAVFPPTDFHTATLLGRYIYIIGSLGYSGTRGQSRTPMYRLDTNSFQIEEIRADGTDPGWIYGHAAIALSAHQIRVTGGTILTCTGGKEVHVEKDRSFIFDTRQKVWAMSNDR
;
A
#
# COMPACT_ATOMS: atom_id res chain seq x y z
N MET A 1 -15.58 -13.23 26.63
CA MET A 1 -14.25 -13.12 26.02
C MET A 1 -13.63 -14.51 26.05
N PHE A 2 -13.64 -15.22 24.92
CA PHE A 2 -13.02 -16.54 24.85
C PHE A 2 -11.52 -16.34 24.60
N LYS A 3 -10.68 -16.63 25.60
CA LYS A 3 -9.24 -16.79 25.42
C LYS A 3 -9.00 -18.22 24.98
N GLY A 4 -9.08 -18.47 23.68
CA GLY A 4 -8.53 -19.69 23.10
C GLY A 4 -7.02 -19.61 23.16
N GLN A 5 -6.37 -20.52 23.90
CA GLN A 5 -4.93 -20.74 23.77
C GLN A 5 -4.69 -21.37 22.40
N VAL A 6 -4.17 -20.59 21.46
CA VAL A 6 -3.57 -21.11 20.24
C VAL A 6 -2.15 -21.50 20.62
N ALA A 7 -1.76 -22.74 20.31
CA ALA A 7 -0.37 -23.17 20.45
C ALA A 7 0.54 -22.25 19.61
N PRO A 8 1.79 -21.99 20.03
CA PRO A 8 2.71 -21.23 19.18
C PRO A 8 2.92 -22.05 17.91
N THR A 9 2.47 -21.52 16.78
CA THR A 9 2.90 -22.01 15.47
C THR A 9 4.20 -21.29 15.15
N ASP A 10 5.22 -21.97 14.62
CA ASP A 10 6.49 -21.37 14.17
C ASP A 10 6.30 -20.44 12.93
N SER A 11 5.10 -19.91 12.73
CA SER A 11 4.69 -19.13 11.57
C SER A 11 3.49 -18.27 11.94
N PRO A 12 3.40 -17.04 11.39
CA PRO A 12 2.33 -16.12 11.71
C PRO A 12 0.96 -16.72 11.37
N VAL A 13 0.02 -16.61 12.31
CA VAL A 13 -1.39 -16.92 12.07
C VAL A 13 -2.01 -15.76 11.30
N TRP A 14 -2.71 -16.08 10.21
CA TRP A 14 -3.42 -15.07 9.43
C TRP A 14 -4.37 -14.25 10.32
N CYS A 15 -4.19 -12.93 10.34
CA CYS A 15 -4.89 -12.02 11.25
C CYS A 15 -5.48 -10.83 10.49
N ALA A 16 -6.66 -10.35 10.92
CA ALA A 16 -7.31 -9.16 10.36
C ALA A 16 -7.03 -7.87 11.17
N GLN A 17 -6.42 -7.98 12.35
CA GLN A 17 -5.98 -6.85 13.15
C GLN A 17 -4.62 -6.37 12.64
N ARG A 18 -4.65 -5.29 11.84
CA ARG A 18 -3.47 -4.81 11.11
C ARG A 18 -3.30 -3.31 11.22
N VAL A 19 -2.04 -2.87 11.19
CA VAL A 19 -1.63 -1.47 11.02
C VAL A 19 -1.08 -1.26 9.61
N GLY A 20 -1.01 -0.01 9.14
CA GLY A 20 -0.49 0.30 7.81
C GLY A 20 -1.34 -0.18 6.61
N GLN A 21 -2.51 -0.77 6.85
CA GLN A 21 -3.49 -1.12 5.81
C GLN A 21 -4.25 0.11 5.30
N SER A 22 -4.86 -0.01 4.13
CA SER A 22 -5.79 1.01 3.60
C SER A 22 -7.22 0.51 3.54
N ILE A 23 -8.19 1.43 3.66
CA ILE A 23 -9.62 1.16 3.53
C ILE A 23 -10.21 2.15 2.52
N THR A 24 -10.78 1.63 1.44
CA THR A 24 -11.38 2.43 0.36
C THR A 24 -12.87 2.11 0.23
N PHE A 25 -13.71 3.13 0.35
CA PHE A 25 -15.15 3.01 0.12
C PHE A 25 -15.47 3.14 -1.37
N LEU A 26 -16.17 2.15 -1.93
CA LEU A 26 -16.63 2.19 -3.31
C LEU A 26 -18.08 2.69 -3.39
N PRO A 27 -18.50 3.18 -4.57
CA PRO A 27 -19.91 3.40 -4.85
C PRO A 27 -20.72 2.11 -4.60
N LYS A 28 -21.97 2.28 -4.13
CA LYS A 28 -22.90 1.19 -3.78
C LYS A 28 -22.52 0.38 -2.53
N GLY A 29 -21.58 0.88 -1.71
CA GLY A 29 -21.37 0.40 -0.33
C GLY A 29 -20.37 -0.74 -0.18
N ARG A 30 -19.73 -1.21 -1.25
CA ARG A 30 -18.58 -2.13 -1.14
C ARG A 30 -17.40 -1.41 -0.48
N ILE A 31 -16.66 -2.11 0.37
CA ILE A 31 -15.44 -1.60 1.01
C ILE A 31 -14.28 -2.50 0.63
N ILE A 32 -13.17 -1.89 0.21
CA ILE A 32 -11.93 -2.59 -0.13
C ILE A 32 -10.90 -2.30 0.95
N GLN A 33 -10.37 -3.34 1.58
CA GLN A 33 -9.30 -3.27 2.54
C GLN A 33 -8.07 -3.99 1.98
N ILE A 34 -6.91 -3.34 2.01
CA ILE A 34 -5.70 -3.80 1.30
C ILE A 34 -4.53 -3.87 2.28
N GLY A 35 -3.85 -5.02 2.29
CA GLY A 35 -2.55 -5.22 2.94
C GLY A 35 -2.50 -4.91 4.43
N GLY A 36 -1.41 -4.27 4.84
CA GLY A 36 -1.07 -3.96 6.23
C GLY A 36 -0.17 -5.01 6.88
N GLU A 37 0.30 -4.69 8.08
CA GLU A 37 1.14 -5.56 8.90
C GLU A 37 0.45 -5.96 10.20
N HIS A 38 0.81 -7.12 10.72
CA HIS A 38 0.49 -7.59 12.06
C HIS A 38 1.76 -7.63 12.90
N GLU A 39 1.66 -7.14 14.13
CA GLU A 39 2.77 -6.95 15.09
C GLU A 39 3.92 -6.08 14.56
N ASP A 40 4.98 -5.93 15.36
CA ASP A 40 6.22 -5.29 14.94
C ASP A 40 7.30 -6.33 14.61
N HIS A 41 8.35 -5.92 13.89
CA HIS A 41 9.36 -6.84 13.35
C HIS A 41 10.21 -7.62 14.39
N TYR A 42 10.07 -7.35 15.70
CA TYR A 42 10.69 -8.16 16.75
C TYR A 42 9.79 -9.31 17.20
N ASP A 43 8.52 -9.28 16.83
CA ASP A 43 7.55 -10.31 17.15
C ASP A 43 7.66 -11.50 16.16
N PRO A 44 7.70 -12.76 16.65
CA PRO A 44 7.72 -13.94 15.79
C PRO A 44 6.48 -14.07 14.89
N ASP A 45 5.35 -13.46 15.25
CA ASP A 45 4.12 -13.44 14.46
C ASP A 45 4.06 -12.25 13.48
N PHE A 46 5.16 -11.49 13.33
CA PHE A 46 5.24 -10.39 12.38
C PHE A 46 4.93 -10.85 10.96
N CYS A 47 3.96 -10.20 10.33
CA CYS A 47 3.60 -10.49 8.95
C CYS A 47 3.05 -9.26 8.24
N ILE A 48 3.69 -8.90 7.12
CA ILE A 48 3.14 -7.96 6.15
C ILE A 48 2.32 -8.76 5.13
N TYR A 49 1.07 -8.34 4.94
CA TYR A 49 0.12 -9.01 4.07
C TYR A 49 0.05 -8.35 2.69
N ASN A 50 -0.29 -9.15 1.69
CA ASN A 50 -0.54 -8.73 0.31
C ASN A 50 -1.93 -9.19 -0.18
N ASP A 51 -2.88 -9.35 0.72
CA ASP A 51 -4.25 -9.74 0.39
C ASP A 51 -5.17 -8.51 0.25
N VAL A 52 -6.33 -8.75 -0.38
CA VAL A 52 -7.40 -7.78 -0.53
C VAL A 52 -8.69 -8.36 0.01
N PHE A 53 -9.31 -7.65 0.94
CA PHE A 53 -10.63 -7.96 1.46
C PHE A 53 -11.66 -7.12 0.72
N VAL A 54 -12.73 -7.79 0.30
CA VAL A 54 -13.92 -7.17 -0.25
C VAL A 54 -15.04 -7.41 0.74
N HIS A 55 -15.47 -6.33 1.39
CA HIS A 55 -16.63 -6.32 2.25
C HIS A 55 -17.83 -5.92 1.39
N GLU A 56 -18.77 -6.84 1.23
CA GLU A 56 -20.01 -6.63 0.48
C GLU A 56 -21.05 -5.92 1.36
N PRO A 57 -22.00 -5.17 0.77
CA PRO A 57 -23.03 -4.45 1.54
C PRO A 57 -23.95 -5.35 2.37
N ASP A 58 -24.04 -6.63 2.02
CA ASP A 58 -24.84 -7.65 2.73
C ASP A 58 -24.06 -8.32 3.89
N GLY A 59 -22.80 -7.91 4.11
CA GLY A 59 -21.92 -8.45 5.14
C GLY A 59 -21.07 -9.64 4.70
N ALA A 60 -21.19 -10.10 3.45
CA ALA A 60 -20.28 -11.12 2.92
C ALA A 60 -18.85 -10.56 2.81
N ILE A 61 -17.86 -11.39 3.13
CA ILE A 61 -16.44 -11.05 3.01
C ILE A 61 -15.79 -12.01 2.02
N ARG A 62 -15.10 -11.46 1.03
CA ARG A 62 -14.25 -12.21 0.10
C ARG A 62 -12.80 -11.77 0.27
N ILE A 63 -11.89 -12.73 0.30
CA ILE A 63 -10.47 -12.48 0.52
C ILE A 63 -9.72 -12.98 -0.71
N PHE A 64 -8.94 -12.10 -1.31
CA PHE A 64 -8.11 -12.38 -2.47
C PHE A 64 -6.66 -12.37 -2.03
N CYS A 65 -6.01 -13.53 -2.11
CA CYS A 65 -4.57 -13.65 -1.88
C CYS A 65 -3.83 -13.58 -3.22
N TYR A 66 -2.72 -12.85 -3.27
CA TYR A 66 -1.95 -12.68 -4.49
C TYR A 66 -0.58 -13.34 -4.37
N PRO A 67 -0.03 -13.89 -5.46
CA PRO A 67 1.39 -14.23 -5.50
C PRO A 67 2.22 -12.97 -5.26
N GLU A 68 3.31 -13.08 -4.50
CA GLU A 68 4.22 -11.95 -4.22
C GLU A 68 4.75 -11.30 -5.51
N ALA A 69 4.96 -12.10 -6.56
CA ALA A 69 5.39 -11.62 -7.87
C ALA A 69 4.37 -10.73 -8.59
N VAL A 70 3.09 -10.75 -8.17
CA VAL A 70 2.01 -9.91 -8.71
C VAL A 70 1.78 -8.71 -7.81
N PHE A 71 1.68 -8.95 -6.50
CA PHE A 71 1.51 -7.91 -5.50
C PHE A 71 2.31 -8.32 -4.26
N PRO A 72 3.46 -7.69 -4.00
CA PRO A 72 4.27 -7.98 -2.82
C PRO A 72 3.58 -7.54 -1.52
N PRO A 73 4.02 -8.07 -0.37
CA PRO A 73 3.65 -7.58 0.96
C PRO A 73 3.71 -6.06 1.06
N THR A 74 2.58 -5.43 1.44
CA THR A 74 2.40 -3.98 1.33
C THR A 74 1.70 -3.38 2.55
N ASP A 75 2.37 -2.44 3.21
CA ASP A 75 1.97 -1.72 4.43
C ASP A 75 2.40 -0.25 4.36
N PHE A 76 1.77 0.59 5.21
CA PHE A 76 1.96 2.05 5.24
C PHE A 76 1.86 2.73 3.87
N HIS A 77 1.06 2.15 2.98
CA HIS A 77 0.75 2.67 1.66
C HIS A 77 -0.48 3.56 1.70
N THR A 78 -0.73 4.28 0.62
CA THR A 78 -2.02 4.93 0.37
C THR A 78 -2.78 4.21 -0.72
N ALA A 79 -4.11 4.25 -0.65
CA ALA A 79 -5.01 3.72 -1.67
C ALA A 79 -6.02 4.79 -2.09
N THR A 80 -5.99 5.18 -3.36
CA THR A 80 -6.84 6.25 -3.89
C THR A 80 -7.73 5.73 -5.02
N LEU A 81 -9.05 5.82 -4.85
CA LEU A 81 -10.03 5.46 -5.88
C LEU A 81 -10.08 6.54 -6.98
N LEU A 82 -9.80 6.15 -8.23
CA LEU A 82 -10.04 6.95 -9.42
C LEU A 82 -10.77 6.13 -10.48
N GLY A 83 -12.02 6.49 -10.75
CA GLY A 83 -12.87 5.76 -11.68
C GLY A 83 -13.08 4.31 -11.22
N ARG A 84 -12.61 3.35 -12.03
CA ARG A 84 -12.74 1.91 -11.74
C ARG A 84 -11.55 1.32 -10.97
N TYR A 85 -10.48 2.10 -10.76
CA TYR A 85 -9.22 1.60 -10.21
C TYR A 85 -8.95 2.20 -8.85
N ILE A 86 -8.43 1.39 -7.93
CA ILE A 86 -7.77 1.87 -6.72
C ILE A 86 -6.27 1.89 -7.02
N TYR A 87 -5.65 3.05 -6.91
CA TYR A 87 -4.20 3.21 -7.05
C TYR A 87 -3.56 3.05 -5.67
N ILE A 88 -2.69 2.06 -5.55
CA ILE A 88 -1.94 1.73 -4.34
C ILE A 88 -0.54 2.33 -4.52
N ILE A 89 -0.15 3.26 -3.65
CA ILE A 89 1.11 4.01 -3.79
C ILE A 89 1.92 3.90 -2.50
N GLY A 90 3.20 3.60 -2.67
CA GLY A 90 4.18 3.41 -1.59
C GLY A 90 4.04 2.07 -0.87
N SER A 91 5.03 1.78 -0.04
CA SER A 91 5.08 0.63 0.86
C SER A 91 6.30 0.75 1.77
N LEU A 92 6.22 0.33 3.04
CA LEU A 92 7.44 0.10 3.83
C LEU A 92 8.08 -1.23 3.42
N GLY A 93 7.31 -2.31 3.47
CA GLY A 93 7.69 -3.67 3.08
C GLY A 93 8.76 -4.30 3.97
N TYR A 94 9.07 -5.57 3.70
CA TYR A 94 10.12 -6.30 4.42
C TYR A 94 11.51 -5.71 4.17
N SER A 95 12.37 -5.73 5.18
CA SER A 95 13.79 -5.40 5.00
C SER A 95 14.44 -6.35 4.00
N GLY A 96 15.33 -5.84 3.15
CA GLY A 96 16.00 -6.62 2.10
C GLY A 96 15.19 -6.85 0.82
N THR A 97 13.86 -6.71 0.84
CA THR A 97 13.04 -6.63 -0.40
C THR A 97 12.81 -5.19 -0.84
N ARG A 98 13.10 -4.23 0.04
CA ARG A 98 13.13 -2.80 -0.26
C ARG A 98 14.26 -2.55 -1.25
N GLY A 99 13.91 -2.07 -2.43
CA GLY A 99 14.88 -2.10 -3.49
C GLY A 99 14.33 -1.49 -4.74
N GLN A 100 14.37 -0.16 -4.77
CA GLN A 100 14.61 0.67 -5.96
C GLN A 100 14.49 2.14 -5.59
N SER A 101 15.20 3.00 -6.32
CA SER A 101 15.02 4.46 -6.32
C SER A 101 13.70 4.87 -6.97
N ARG A 102 12.64 4.09 -6.77
CA ARG A 102 11.34 4.22 -7.42
C ARG A 102 10.25 3.96 -6.42
N THR A 103 9.14 4.65 -6.58
CA THR A 103 7.93 4.44 -5.80
C THR A 103 7.25 3.11 -6.14
N PRO A 104 7.00 2.22 -5.17
CA PRO A 104 6.12 1.07 -5.36
C PRO A 104 4.73 1.54 -5.75
N MET A 105 4.20 1.06 -6.87
CA MET A 105 2.89 1.47 -7.35
C MET A 105 2.14 0.33 -8.02
N TYR A 106 0.87 0.20 -7.66
CA TYR A 106 -0.03 -0.79 -8.24
C TYR A 106 -1.40 -0.17 -8.50
N ARG A 107 -2.18 -0.82 -9.36
CA ARG A 107 -3.63 -0.56 -9.45
C ARG A 107 -4.41 -1.85 -9.26
N LEU A 108 -5.46 -1.77 -8.46
CA LEU A 108 -6.48 -2.80 -8.31
C LEU A 108 -7.70 -2.43 -9.15
N ASP A 109 -8.13 -3.34 -10.03
CA ASP A 109 -9.41 -3.22 -10.73
C ASP A 109 -10.57 -3.59 -9.79
N THR A 110 -11.50 -2.66 -9.56
CA THR A 110 -12.61 -2.87 -8.59
C THR A 110 -13.71 -3.83 -9.05
N ASN A 111 -13.64 -4.29 -10.30
CA ASN A 111 -14.57 -5.28 -10.85
C ASN A 111 -13.96 -6.68 -10.89
N SER A 112 -12.73 -6.82 -11.40
CA SER A 112 -12.07 -8.12 -11.54
C SER A 112 -11.17 -8.50 -10.35
N PHE A 113 -10.81 -7.53 -9.51
CA PHE A 113 -9.80 -7.68 -8.46
C PHE A 113 -8.45 -8.16 -9.00
N GLN A 114 -8.11 -7.77 -10.23
CA GLN A 114 -6.75 -7.95 -10.73
C GLN A 114 -5.88 -6.77 -10.27
N ILE A 115 -4.67 -7.09 -9.82
CA ILE A 115 -3.64 -6.11 -9.48
C ILE A 115 -2.58 -6.09 -10.58
N GLU A 116 -2.17 -4.89 -10.96
CA GLU A 116 -1.10 -4.66 -11.93
C GLU A 116 -0.07 -3.66 -11.37
N GLU A 117 1.21 -3.96 -11.54
CA GLU A 117 2.31 -3.02 -11.28
C GLU A 117 2.19 -1.81 -12.22
N ILE A 118 2.36 -0.60 -11.67
CA ILE A 118 2.47 0.62 -12.45
C ILE A 118 3.93 1.05 -12.46
N ARG A 119 4.49 1.13 -13.67
CA ARG A 119 5.75 1.84 -13.90
C ARG A 119 5.45 3.25 -14.38
N ALA A 120 6.08 4.21 -13.75
CA ALA A 120 5.93 5.62 -14.03
C ALA A 120 7.30 6.28 -14.27
N ASP A 121 7.31 7.26 -15.14
CA ASP A 121 8.48 8.10 -15.41
C ASP A 121 8.38 9.43 -14.65
N GLY A 122 9.40 10.29 -14.78
CA GLY A 122 9.39 11.64 -14.22
C GLY A 122 10.09 11.75 -12.87
N THR A 123 9.63 12.70 -12.04
CA THR A 123 10.26 13.02 -10.75
C THR A 123 9.53 12.33 -9.61
N ASP A 124 9.72 11.01 -9.48
CA ASP A 124 9.09 10.23 -8.42
C ASP A 124 9.74 10.48 -7.04
N PRO A 125 9.00 10.28 -5.93
CA PRO A 125 9.53 10.48 -4.58
C PRO A 125 10.58 9.44 -4.15
N GLY A 126 10.77 8.36 -4.90
CA GLY A 126 11.51 7.17 -4.48
C GLY A 126 10.63 6.23 -3.66
N TRP A 127 11.27 5.31 -2.94
CA TRP A 127 10.58 4.33 -2.10
C TRP A 127 10.01 5.02 -0.86
N ILE A 128 8.72 5.31 -0.88
CA ILE A 128 8.02 6.13 0.11
C ILE A 128 6.95 5.34 0.86
N TYR A 129 6.75 5.66 2.14
CA TYR A 129 5.70 5.08 2.98
C TYR A 129 5.22 6.09 4.04
N GLY A 130 4.07 5.85 4.65
CA GLY A 130 3.48 6.72 5.67
C GLY A 130 3.13 8.13 5.17
N HIS A 131 2.97 8.30 3.86
CA HIS A 131 2.57 9.56 3.24
C HIS A 131 1.04 9.71 3.19
N ALA A 132 0.57 10.90 2.88
CA ALA A 132 -0.84 11.15 2.56
C ALA A 132 -1.03 11.18 1.04
N ALA A 133 -2.18 10.73 0.56
CA ALA A 133 -2.55 10.85 -0.86
C ALA A 133 -4.01 11.28 -1.03
N ILE A 134 -4.26 12.14 -2.01
CA ILE A 134 -5.60 12.60 -2.38
C ILE A 134 -5.78 12.63 -3.90
N ALA A 135 -6.99 12.33 -4.35
CA ALA A 135 -7.38 12.61 -5.73
C ALA A 135 -7.50 14.13 -5.94
N LEU A 136 -6.78 14.68 -6.91
CA LEU A 136 -6.92 16.09 -7.33
C LEU A 136 -7.90 16.25 -8.50
N SER A 137 -7.99 15.23 -9.34
CA SER A 137 -8.87 15.19 -10.51
C SER A 137 -9.15 13.74 -10.88
N ALA A 138 -9.88 13.50 -11.98
CA ALA A 138 -10.18 12.15 -12.46
C ALA A 138 -8.94 11.30 -12.83
N HIS A 139 -7.76 11.91 -12.89
CA HIS A 139 -6.53 11.28 -13.40
C HIS A 139 -5.27 11.73 -12.66
N GLN A 140 -5.40 12.48 -11.56
CA GLN A 140 -4.25 12.98 -10.82
C GLN A 140 -4.40 12.66 -9.34
N ILE A 141 -3.31 12.15 -8.76
CA ILE A 141 -3.19 11.88 -7.33
C ILE A 141 -2.05 12.74 -6.81
N ARG A 142 -2.32 13.54 -5.77
CA ARG A 142 -1.28 14.22 -5.01
C ARG A 142 -0.82 13.33 -3.88
N VAL A 143 0.49 13.15 -3.77
CA VAL A 143 1.16 12.50 -2.65
C VAL A 143 1.93 13.56 -1.87
N THR A 144 1.75 13.62 -0.56
CA THR A 144 2.37 14.63 0.30
C THR A 144 2.92 14.01 1.58
N GLY A 145 4.09 14.49 2.02
CA GLY A 145 4.71 14.07 3.28
C GLY A 145 5.26 12.65 3.22
N GLY A 146 5.44 12.05 4.40
CA GLY A 146 5.89 10.67 4.56
C GLY A 146 7.41 10.50 4.62
N THR A 147 7.81 9.23 4.70
CA THR A 147 9.21 8.84 4.87
C THR A 147 9.71 8.18 3.59
N ILE A 148 10.84 8.66 3.09
CA ILE A 148 11.51 8.13 1.91
C ILE A 148 12.72 7.32 2.37
N LEU A 149 12.83 6.11 1.84
CA LEU A 149 13.99 5.25 2.01
C LEU A 149 15.11 5.69 1.08
N THR A 150 16.29 5.91 1.65
CA THR A 150 17.52 6.23 0.91
C THR A 150 18.62 5.26 1.31
N CYS A 151 19.54 4.94 0.40
CA CYS A 151 20.68 4.08 0.71
C CYS A 151 21.95 4.92 0.79
N THR A 152 22.57 5.00 1.96
CA THR A 152 23.86 5.70 2.16
C THR A 152 24.90 4.72 2.69
N GLY A 153 25.98 4.52 1.94
CA GLY A 153 27.05 3.58 2.34
C GLY A 153 26.57 2.13 2.53
N GLY A 154 25.58 1.69 1.74
CA GLY A 154 25.00 0.35 1.83
C GLY A 154 24.02 0.14 3.00
N LYS A 155 23.67 1.20 3.73
CA LYS A 155 22.67 1.16 4.81
C LYS A 155 21.41 1.92 4.40
N GLU A 156 20.27 1.35 4.75
CA GLU A 156 18.97 2.01 4.68
C GLU A 156 18.92 3.19 5.66
N VAL A 157 18.52 4.35 5.15
CA VAL A 157 18.31 5.59 5.91
C VAL A 157 16.91 6.08 5.58
N HIS A 158 16.10 6.22 6.62
CA HIS A 158 14.70 6.65 6.54
C HIS A 158 14.66 8.17 6.77
N VAL A 159 14.24 8.93 5.76
CA VAL A 159 14.23 10.39 5.81
C VAL A 159 12.80 10.88 5.65
N GLU A 160 12.26 11.49 6.71
CA GLU A 160 11.00 12.21 6.64
C GLU A 160 11.15 13.43 5.73
N LYS A 161 10.22 13.59 4.80
CA LYS A 161 10.23 14.69 3.83
C LYS A 161 8.83 15.28 3.74
N ASP A 162 8.74 16.57 4.03
CA ASP A 162 7.54 17.35 3.73
C ASP A 162 7.63 17.89 2.30
N ARG A 163 7.31 17.03 1.32
CA ARG A 163 7.27 17.36 -0.11
C ARG A 163 5.97 16.85 -0.72
N SER A 164 5.53 17.52 -1.79
CA SER A 164 4.36 17.14 -2.56
C SER A 164 4.76 16.70 -3.97
N PHE A 165 4.09 15.66 -4.46
CA PHE A 165 4.27 15.10 -5.80
C PHE A 165 2.88 14.88 -6.42
N ILE A 166 2.78 15.01 -7.73
CA ILE A 166 1.56 14.71 -8.47
C ILE A 166 1.86 13.55 -9.43
N PHE A 167 1.08 12.49 -9.33
CA PHE A 167 1.07 11.39 -10.28
C PHE A 167 -0.09 11.54 -11.25
N ASP A 168 0.20 11.65 -12.55
CA ASP A 168 -0.80 11.57 -13.61
C ASP A 168 -1.00 10.11 -14.04
N THR A 169 -2.18 9.57 -13.79
CA THR A 169 -2.50 8.16 -14.04
C THR A 169 -2.70 7.80 -15.50
N ARG A 170 -2.96 8.80 -16.37
CA ARG A 170 -3.10 8.58 -17.82
C ARG A 170 -1.73 8.54 -18.49
N GLN A 171 -0.87 9.49 -18.14
CA GLN A 171 0.48 9.58 -18.71
C GLN A 171 1.46 8.64 -18.01
N LYS A 172 1.14 8.20 -16.78
CA LYS A 172 2.05 7.47 -15.88
C LYS A 172 3.35 8.26 -15.64
N VAL A 173 3.18 9.55 -15.29
CA VAL A 173 4.31 10.46 -15.05
C VAL A 173 4.14 11.14 -13.70
N TRP A 174 5.25 11.28 -12.98
CA TRP A 174 5.38 12.06 -11.76
C TRP A 174 5.91 13.45 -12.03
N ALA A 175 5.37 14.44 -11.33
CA ALA A 175 5.91 15.79 -11.24
C ALA A 175 6.02 16.22 -9.77
N MET A 176 7.07 16.95 -9.44
CA MET A 176 7.16 17.62 -8.14
C MET A 176 6.14 18.77 -8.09
N SER A 177 5.40 18.87 -7.00
CA SER A 177 4.49 19.99 -6.75
C SER A 177 5.16 21.00 -5.82
N ASN A 178 5.04 22.28 -6.16
CA ASN A 178 5.53 23.39 -5.35
C ASN A 178 4.49 23.89 -4.33
N ASP A 179 3.28 23.31 -4.34
CA ASP A 179 2.20 23.70 -3.45
C ASP A 179 2.39 23.03 -2.07
N ARG A 180 2.44 23.85 -1.03
CA ARG A 180 2.39 23.43 0.39
C ARG A 180 0.95 23.19 0.82
#